data_AF-A0A821HCY0-F1
#
_entry.id   AF-A0A821HCY0-F1
#
_cell.length_a   1.000
_cell.length_b   1.000
_cell.length_c   1.000
_cell.angle_alpha   90.00
_cell.angle_beta   90.00
_cell.angle_gamma   90.00
#
_symmetry.space_group_name_H-M   'P 1'
#
loop_
_entity.id
_entity.type
_entity.pdbx_description
1 polymer ?
#
loop_
_entity_poly.entity_id
_entity_poly.type
_entity_poly.pdbx_seq_one_letter_code
_entity_poly.pdbx_strand_id
1 'polypeptide(L)'
;MSRTNQVRPAPTIVTDLYASDSFQTSATIDNETANAYLTLLRKHVSRKFCYHSDAAVEAKIIKVDTRVGFQVDIWTLMEKRWIKTISSPYNGENTPSQNVQDIFDEENYNLKADTTVVKGRQIGHIALPETQRKTICIACNGQGKKTCSSCDGSGQVKLKPCSKCSSSGYLSCSKCLTSGNILQRTEMHCKRYTLHSVTYPKNTFLPDKCIKNSNGKNLFFEDDVLYENESFWLNFDSLESLIIEESPHDFRKIIEKQFKDNHLNKMEKSTRIRRVKCTIQRVDVVDIDYHAGDYTNKTNTQKGPTTFTFLLYGRGLKSNPEIYENDYPLNTCGCLGHTCACRSRCCSIF
;
A
#
# COMPACT_ATOMS: atom_id res chain seq x y z
N MET A 1 40.25 19.89 -48.07
CA MET A 1 39.20 20.27 -47.10
C MET A 1 39.51 19.57 -45.78
N SER A 2 40.26 20.26 -44.90
CA SER A 2 40.77 19.71 -43.64
C SER A 2 39.73 19.87 -42.54
N ARG A 3 39.33 18.76 -41.89
CA ARG A 3 38.48 18.78 -40.71
C ARG A 3 39.32 19.03 -39.47
N THR A 4 39.13 20.18 -38.83
CA THR A 4 39.68 20.52 -37.52
C THR A 4 38.90 19.78 -36.43
N ASN A 5 39.59 18.87 -35.73
CA ASN A 5 39.09 18.26 -34.50
C ASN A 5 39.10 19.31 -33.38
N GLN A 6 37.92 19.80 -33.00
CA GLN A 6 37.76 20.61 -31.79
C GLN A 6 37.74 19.67 -30.57
N VAL A 7 38.81 19.75 -29.78
CA VAL A 7 38.90 19.16 -28.44
C VAL A 7 37.97 19.95 -27.52
N ARG A 8 36.97 19.29 -26.92
CA ARG A 8 36.13 19.91 -25.89
C ARG A 8 36.95 20.07 -24.60
N PRO A 9 36.89 21.22 -23.92
CA PRO A 9 37.55 21.39 -22.63
C PRO A 9 36.92 20.47 -21.58
N ALA A 10 37.76 19.89 -20.72
CA ALA A 10 37.30 19.11 -19.58
C ALA A 10 36.45 20.00 -18.64
N PRO A 11 35.36 19.47 -18.06
CA PRO A 11 34.53 20.24 -17.14
C PRO A 11 35.35 20.64 -15.92
N THR A 12 35.43 21.95 -15.69
CA THR A 12 35.98 22.55 -14.47
C THR A 12 35.14 22.09 -13.28
N ILE A 13 35.72 21.26 -12.41
CA ILE A 13 35.11 20.91 -11.13
C ILE A 13 35.21 22.15 -10.24
N VAL A 14 34.11 22.90 -10.15
CA VAL A 14 33.93 23.99 -9.19
C VAL A 14 33.83 23.34 -7.80
N THR A 15 34.92 23.38 -7.04
CA THR A 15 34.98 22.86 -5.65
C THR A 15 34.67 23.91 -4.59
N ASP A 16 34.48 25.17 -4.98
CA ASP A 16 34.25 26.26 -4.05
C ASP A 16 32.87 26.85 -4.26
N LEU A 17 31.96 26.58 -3.31
CA LEU A 17 30.82 27.41 -2.85
C LEU A 17 29.88 26.55 -1.99
N TYR A 18 30.35 26.12 -0.82
CA TYR A 18 29.46 25.71 0.28
C TYR A 18 29.74 26.61 1.47
N ALA A 19 29.27 27.86 1.36
CA ALA A 19 28.97 28.63 2.55
C ALA A 19 27.79 27.94 3.23
N SER A 20 28.07 27.28 4.35
CA SER A 20 27.07 26.79 5.29
C SER A 20 26.18 27.96 5.69
N ASP A 21 24.97 28.03 5.12
CA ASP A 21 23.94 28.93 5.62
C ASP A 21 23.77 28.64 7.12
N SER A 22 24.00 29.66 7.91
CA SER A 22 24.04 29.62 9.37
C SER A 22 22.76 29.01 9.92
N PHE A 23 22.89 27.84 10.56
CA PHE A 23 21.88 27.31 11.48
C PHE A 23 21.51 28.40 12.48
N GLN A 24 20.23 28.78 12.55
CA GLN A 24 19.75 29.62 13.64
C GLN A 24 19.85 28.82 14.94
N THR A 25 20.81 29.18 15.79
CA THR A 25 20.98 28.61 17.12
C THR A 25 19.84 29.04 18.05
N SER A 26 19.14 28.03 18.58
CA SER A 26 18.26 28.02 19.77
C SER A 26 17.47 29.31 20.03
N ALA A 27 16.41 29.56 19.25
CA ALA A 27 15.30 30.32 19.78
C ALA A 27 14.75 29.59 21.02
N THR A 28 14.56 30.29 22.13
CA THR A 28 13.85 29.74 23.30
C THR A 28 12.47 29.28 22.87
N ILE A 29 12.25 27.97 22.88
CA ILE A 29 10.96 27.35 22.58
C ILE A 29 9.98 27.80 23.66
N ASP A 30 8.79 28.23 23.28
CA ASP A 30 7.76 28.54 24.24
C ASP A 30 7.29 27.28 24.99
N ASN A 31 6.84 27.46 26.23
CA ASN A 31 6.42 26.34 27.08
C ASN A 31 5.26 25.53 26.48
N GLU A 32 4.41 26.14 25.65
CA GLU A 32 3.28 25.46 25.04
C GLU A 32 3.76 24.47 23.96
N THR A 33 4.65 24.90 23.07
CA THR A 33 5.28 24.07 22.05
C THR A 33 6.10 22.93 22.68
N ALA A 34 6.87 23.22 23.73
CA ALA A 34 7.62 22.20 24.47
C ALA A 34 6.70 21.12 25.09
N ASN A 35 5.59 21.54 25.69
CA ASN A 35 4.60 20.62 26.25
C ASN A 35 3.90 19.78 25.16
N ALA A 36 3.64 20.36 23.98
CA ALA A 36 3.09 19.64 22.85
C ALA A 36 4.05 18.52 22.39
N TYR A 37 5.35 18.81 22.27
CA TYR A 37 6.36 17.81 21.91
C TYR A 37 6.49 16.68 22.94
N LEU A 38 6.52 17.01 24.24
CA LEU A 38 6.52 16.00 25.30
C LEU A 38 5.24 15.14 25.28
N THR A 39 4.09 15.73 24.96
CA THR A 39 2.81 15.01 24.83
C THR A 39 2.86 14.01 23.68
N LEU A 40 3.42 14.41 22.53
CA LEU A 40 3.63 13.51 21.39
C LEU A 40 4.56 12.36 21.79
N LEU A 41 5.69 12.65 22.42
CA LEU A 41 6.65 11.65 22.87
C LEU A 41 5.97 10.59 23.74
N ARG A 42 5.21 11.02 24.76
CA ARG A 42 4.48 10.12 25.67
C ARG A 42 3.45 9.27 24.93
N LYS A 43 2.69 9.88 24.01
CA LYS A 43 1.71 9.17 23.17
C LYS A 43 2.35 8.13 22.26
N HIS A 44 3.55 8.42 21.75
CA HIS A 44 4.32 7.49 20.94
C HIS A 44 4.84 6.32 21.77
N VAL A 45 5.48 6.63 22.91
CA VAL A 45 5.99 5.65 23.87
C VAL A 45 4.88 4.73 24.37
N SER A 46 3.70 5.26 24.70
CA SER A 46 2.56 4.45 25.19
C SER A 46 2.02 3.46 24.16
N ARG A 47 2.29 3.66 22.86
CA ARG A 47 1.90 2.72 21.80
C ARG A 47 2.89 1.57 21.63
N LYS A 48 4.08 1.68 22.22
CA LYS A 48 5.15 0.68 22.13
C LYS A 48 5.13 -0.19 23.38
N PHE A 49 4.79 -1.46 23.21
CA PHE A 49 4.62 -2.42 24.32
C PHE A 49 5.86 -2.55 25.21
N CYS A 50 7.06 -2.35 24.65
CA CYS A 50 8.33 -2.55 25.35
C CYS A 50 8.97 -1.27 25.89
N TYR A 51 8.34 -0.10 25.76
CA TYR A 51 8.95 1.14 26.22
C TYR A 51 8.46 1.44 27.64
N HIS A 52 9.38 1.71 28.56
CA HIS A 52 9.02 2.17 29.89
C HIS A 52 8.45 3.60 29.80
N SER A 53 7.20 3.78 30.22
CA SER A 53 6.53 5.10 30.22
C SER A 53 7.21 6.12 31.12
N ASP A 54 7.86 5.66 32.19
CA ASP A 54 8.44 6.51 33.23
C ASP A 54 9.54 7.43 32.67
N ALA A 55 10.40 6.89 31.79
CA ALA A 55 11.45 7.67 31.11
C ALA A 55 10.87 8.79 30.23
N ALA A 56 9.71 8.57 29.61
CA ALA A 56 9.02 9.57 28.79
C ALA A 56 8.23 10.59 29.61
N VAL A 57 7.81 10.23 30.83
CA VAL A 57 7.18 11.16 31.77
C VAL A 57 8.21 12.17 32.27
N GLU A 58 9.41 11.70 32.61
CA GLU A 58 10.52 12.51 33.13
C GLU A 58 11.38 13.16 32.04
N ALA A 59 11.07 12.91 30.76
CA ALA A 59 11.84 13.43 29.65
C ALA A 59 11.87 14.97 29.64
N LYS A 60 13.06 15.52 29.39
CA LYS A 60 13.28 16.97 29.23
C LYS A 60 13.82 17.26 27.83
N ILE A 61 13.33 18.31 27.19
CA ILE A 61 13.85 18.75 25.90
C ILE A 61 15.19 19.46 26.13
N ILE A 62 16.25 18.99 25.47
CA ILE A 62 17.59 19.55 25.51
C ILE A 62 17.75 20.56 24.37
N LYS A 63 17.35 20.15 23.17
CA LYS A 63 17.61 20.88 21.93
C LYS A 63 16.46 20.67 20.98
N VAL A 64 16.14 21.72 20.23
CA VAL A 64 15.23 21.63 19.08
C VAL A 64 15.88 22.33 17.91
N ASP A 65 16.12 21.57 16.86
CA ASP A 65 16.57 22.08 15.57
C ASP A 65 15.44 21.92 14.57
N THR A 66 15.20 22.97 13.78
CA THR A 66 14.28 22.88 12.65
C THR A 66 15.09 22.88 11.37
N ARG A 67 14.82 21.91 10.50
CA ARG A 67 15.40 21.82 9.17
C ARG A 67 14.33 21.54 8.13
N VAL A 68 14.68 21.75 6.88
CA VAL A 68 13.80 21.42 5.77
C VAL A 68 14.01 19.95 5.41
N GLY A 69 12.91 19.22 5.25
CA GLY A 69 12.90 17.87 4.70
C GLY A 69 11.87 17.71 3.60
N PHE A 70 11.73 16.47 3.12
CA PHE A 70 10.82 16.13 2.05
C PHE A 70 9.97 14.94 2.45
N GLN A 71 8.69 15.04 2.14
CA GLN A 71 7.73 13.95 2.23
C GLN A 71 7.47 13.45 0.80
N VAL A 72 7.76 12.18 0.58
CA VAL A 72 7.42 11.46 -0.65
C VAL A 72 6.18 10.62 -0.36
N ASP A 73 5.12 10.88 -1.10
CA ASP A 73 3.82 10.23 -0.98
C ASP A 73 3.50 9.47 -2.28
N ILE A 74 3.49 8.15 -2.23
CA ILE A 74 3.26 7.28 -3.40
C ILE A 74 1.92 6.57 -3.24
N TRP A 75 1.04 6.78 -4.21
CA TRP A 75 -0.23 6.09 -4.38
C TRP A 75 -0.16 5.21 -5.63
N THR A 76 -0.48 3.93 -5.49
CA THR A 76 -0.50 3.01 -6.62
C THR A 76 -1.85 2.31 -6.73
N LEU A 77 -2.56 2.58 -7.82
CA LEU A 77 -3.78 1.87 -8.18
C LEU A 77 -3.39 0.53 -8.80
N MET A 78 -3.74 -0.54 -8.11
CA MET A 78 -3.53 -1.92 -8.52
C MET A 78 -4.85 -2.50 -9.04
N GLU A 79 -4.76 -3.32 -10.08
CA GLU A 79 -5.90 -4.07 -10.62
C GLU A 79 -5.53 -5.54 -10.79
N LYS A 80 -6.37 -6.45 -10.31
CA LYS A 80 -6.24 -7.88 -10.55
C LYS A 80 -7.48 -8.40 -11.26
N ARG A 81 -7.29 -9.08 -12.38
CA ARG A 81 -8.36 -9.72 -13.16
C ARG A 81 -8.31 -11.23 -12.96
N TRP A 82 -9.48 -11.85 -12.93
CA TRP A 82 -9.63 -13.29 -13.05
C TRP A 82 -10.99 -13.62 -13.62
N ILE A 83 -11.11 -14.82 -14.18
CA ILE A 83 -12.34 -15.26 -14.82
C ILE A 83 -13.04 -16.29 -13.94
N LYS A 84 -14.37 -16.23 -13.91
CA LYS A 84 -15.20 -17.19 -13.21
C LYS A 84 -16.42 -17.53 -14.05
N THR A 85 -16.72 -18.82 -14.19
CA THR A 85 -18.02 -19.25 -14.74
C THR A 85 -19.09 -19.16 -13.65
N ILE A 86 -20.15 -18.42 -13.93
CA ILE A 86 -21.32 -18.29 -13.07
C ILE A 86 -22.48 -19.06 -13.70
N SER A 87 -23.25 -19.75 -12.85
CA SER A 87 -24.44 -20.49 -13.26
C SER A 87 -25.70 -19.89 -12.64
N SER A 88 -26.74 -19.67 -13.45
CA SER A 88 -28.08 -19.29 -13.03
C SER A 88 -29.13 -20.24 -13.61
N PRO A 89 -30.37 -20.28 -13.08
CA PRO A 89 -31.48 -20.96 -13.74
C PRO A 89 -31.65 -20.45 -15.17
N TYR A 90 -31.94 -21.34 -16.12
CA TYR A 90 -32.26 -20.95 -17.50
C TYR A 90 -33.74 -20.59 -17.60
N ASN A 91 -34.04 -19.37 -18.04
CA ASN A 91 -35.39 -18.80 -18.18
C ASN A 91 -35.78 -18.52 -19.63
N GLY A 92 -35.11 -19.14 -20.60
CA GLY A 92 -35.37 -18.92 -22.03
C GLY A 92 -34.53 -17.79 -22.63
N GLU A 93 -33.42 -17.42 -21.99
CA GLU A 93 -32.49 -16.44 -22.54
C GLU A 93 -31.95 -16.93 -23.89
N ASN A 94 -31.72 -15.99 -24.82
CA ASN A 94 -31.06 -16.28 -26.09
C ASN A 94 -29.60 -16.65 -25.81
N THR A 95 -29.22 -17.89 -26.11
CA THR A 95 -27.83 -18.32 -26.08
C THR A 95 -27.24 -18.20 -27.48
N PRO A 96 -26.08 -17.53 -27.64
CA PRO A 96 -25.38 -17.47 -28.92
C PRO A 96 -25.10 -18.88 -29.47
N SER A 97 -25.05 -19.00 -30.79
CA SER A 97 -24.85 -20.26 -31.50
C SER A 97 -23.39 -20.73 -31.50
N GLN A 98 -22.42 -19.87 -31.17
CA GLN A 98 -21.00 -20.14 -31.32
C GLN A 98 -20.32 -20.74 -30.08
N ASN A 99 -19.36 -21.61 -30.36
CA ASN A 99 -18.48 -22.25 -29.39
C ASN A 99 -17.37 -21.24 -29.04
N VAL A 100 -17.59 -20.50 -27.95
CA VAL A 100 -16.71 -19.42 -27.48
C VAL A 100 -15.43 -20.00 -26.85
N GLN A 101 -14.55 -20.55 -27.68
CA GLN A 101 -13.19 -20.92 -27.26
C GLN A 101 -12.18 -19.80 -27.47
N ASP A 102 -12.42 -18.85 -28.38
CA ASP A 102 -11.43 -17.85 -28.80
C ASP A 102 -11.57 -16.47 -28.12
N ILE A 103 -12.44 -16.35 -27.12
CA ILE A 103 -12.77 -15.07 -26.47
C ILE A 103 -11.82 -14.74 -25.29
N PHE A 104 -10.81 -15.56 -25.03
CA PHE A 104 -9.90 -15.36 -23.89
C PHE A 104 -8.68 -14.49 -24.19
N ASP A 105 -8.77 -13.61 -25.17
CA ASP A 105 -7.77 -12.56 -25.29
C ASP A 105 -8.13 -11.41 -24.32
N GLU A 106 -7.40 -11.34 -23.20
CA GLU A 106 -7.55 -10.26 -22.22
C GLU A 106 -7.36 -8.86 -22.87
N GLU A 107 -6.69 -8.79 -24.03
CA GLU A 107 -6.51 -7.56 -24.80
C GLU A 107 -7.76 -7.15 -25.59
N ASN A 108 -8.52 -8.12 -26.11
CA ASN A 108 -9.73 -7.83 -26.90
C ASN A 108 -10.86 -7.26 -26.03
N TYR A 109 -10.93 -7.66 -24.76
CA TYR A 109 -11.71 -6.95 -23.75
C TYR A 109 -10.91 -5.81 -23.18
N ASN A 110 -10.66 -4.83 -24.05
CA ASN A 110 -10.14 -3.52 -23.72
C ASN A 110 -11.21 -2.72 -22.94
N LEU A 111 -11.72 -3.33 -21.86
CA LEU A 111 -12.52 -2.72 -20.83
C LEU A 111 -11.63 -1.64 -20.26
N LYS A 112 -11.87 -0.41 -20.76
CA LYS A 112 -11.21 0.80 -20.31
C LYS A 112 -11.17 0.73 -18.80
N ALA A 113 -9.94 0.63 -18.27
CA ALA A 113 -9.76 0.59 -16.85
C ALA A 113 -10.42 1.87 -16.32
N ASP A 114 -11.37 1.73 -15.41
CA ASP A 114 -11.83 2.88 -14.66
C ASP A 114 -10.64 3.34 -13.81
N THR A 115 -10.01 4.42 -14.25
CA THR A 115 -8.80 5.00 -13.63
C THR A 115 -9.14 5.90 -12.46
N THR A 116 -10.43 6.01 -12.09
CA THR A 116 -10.82 6.78 -10.91
C THR A 116 -10.16 6.19 -9.66
N VAL A 117 -9.58 7.07 -8.84
CA VAL A 117 -8.92 6.65 -7.60
C VAL A 117 -9.97 6.10 -6.66
N VAL A 118 -9.95 4.78 -6.49
CA VAL A 118 -10.85 4.08 -5.59
C VAL A 118 -10.34 4.21 -4.16
N LYS A 119 -11.17 4.73 -3.24
CA LYS A 119 -10.91 4.60 -1.81
C LYS A 119 -11.15 3.15 -1.38
N GLY A 120 -10.10 2.47 -0.92
CA GLY A 120 -10.19 1.11 -0.40
C GLY A 120 -10.13 0.03 -1.48
N ARG A 121 -10.78 -1.11 -1.21
CA ARG A 121 -10.81 -2.28 -2.10
C ARG A 121 -12.18 -2.40 -2.74
N GLN A 122 -12.23 -2.46 -4.07
CA GLN A 122 -13.45 -2.70 -4.84
C GLN A 122 -13.32 -3.96 -5.68
N ILE A 123 -14.44 -4.66 -5.86
CA ILE A 123 -14.55 -5.80 -6.76
C ILE A 123 -15.69 -5.52 -7.72
N GLY A 124 -15.37 -5.41 -9.01
CA GLY A 124 -16.33 -5.33 -10.10
C GLY A 124 -16.50 -6.68 -10.79
N HIS A 125 -17.67 -6.87 -11.39
CA HIS A 125 -18.01 -8.07 -12.17
C HIS A 125 -18.52 -7.63 -13.53
N ILE A 126 -17.95 -8.20 -14.59
CA ILE A 126 -18.31 -7.87 -15.97
C ILE A 126 -18.68 -9.18 -16.66
N ALA A 127 -19.93 -9.28 -17.10
CA ALA A 127 -20.37 -10.40 -17.92
C ALA A 127 -19.65 -10.33 -19.26
N LEU A 128 -18.93 -11.38 -19.63
CA LEU A 128 -18.31 -11.43 -20.94
C LEU A 128 -19.40 -11.72 -21.99
N PRO A 129 -19.56 -10.85 -23.01
CA PRO A 129 -20.56 -11.05 -24.04
C PRO A 129 -20.32 -12.38 -24.75
N GLU A 130 -21.42 -12.96 -25.23
CA GLU A 130 -21.44 -14.19 -26.00
C GLU A 130 -20.92 -15.45 -25.28
N THR A 131 -20.53 -15.36 -24.02
CA THR A 131 -20.10 -16.53 -23.22
C THR A 131 -21.26 -17.33 -22.62
N GLN A 132 -22.50 -16.91 -22.88
CA GLN A 132 -23.68 -17.59 -22.36
C GLN A 132 -23.90 -18.93 -23.07
N ARG A 133 -24.06 -20.00 -22.29
CA ARG A 133 -24.44 -21.32 -22.82
C ARG A 133 -25.44 -22.02 -21.93
N LYS A 134 -26.40 -22.69 -22.56
CA LYS A 134 -27.36 -23.56 -21.89
C LYS A 134 -26.68 -24.89 -21.59
N THR A 135 -26.76 -25.34 -20.34
CA THR A 135 -26.24 -26.64 -19.92
C THR A 135 -27.27 -27.38 -19.08
N ILE A 136 -27.17 -28.70 -19.06
CA ILE A 136 -28.04 -29.55 -18.24
C ILE A 136 -27.72 -29.30 -16.75
N CYS A 137 -28.75 -29.15 -15.93
CA CYS A 137 -28.57 -29.00 -14.50
C CYS A 137 -28.07 -30.31 -13.89
N ILE A 138 -26.78 -30.39 -13.56
CA ILE A 138 -26.14 -31.56 -12.93
C ILE A 138 -26.83 -31.94 -11.62
N ALA A 139 -27.34 -30.96 -10.87
CA ALA A 139 -27.98 -31.20 -9.59
C ALA A 139 -29.27 -32.03 -9.67
N CYS A 140 -29.93 -32.06 -10.84
CA CYS A 140 -31.14 -32.86 -11.11
C CYS A 140 -31.06 -33.67 -12.40
N ASN A 141 -29.87 -33.83 -12.98
CA ASN A 141 -29.63 -34.52 -14.26
C ASN A 141 -30.62 -34.11 -15.37
N GLY A 142 -30.94 -32.82 -15.47
CA GLY A 142 -31.85 -32.32 -16.50
C GLY A 142 -33.34 -32.45 -16.22
N GLN A 143 -33.74 -33.10 -15.12
CA GLN A 143 -35.15 -33.41 -14.87
C GLN A 143 -35.96 -32.25 -14.29
N GLY A 144 -35.30 -31.19 -13.80
CA GLY A 144 -35.95 -30.08 -13.11
C GLY A 144 -36.43 -30.41 -11.69
N LYS A 145 -36.44 -31.69 -11.31
CA LYS A 145 -36.88 -32.20 -10.02
C LYS A 145 -35.89 -33.23 -9.47
N LYS A 146 -35.92 -33.44 -8.15
CA LYS A 146 -35.12 -34.47 -7.46
C LYS A 146 -36.04 -35.42 -6.73
N THR A 147 -35.69 -36.70 -6.68
CA THR A 147 -36.42 -37.69 -5.86
C THR A 147 -36.42 -37.24 -4.40
N CYS A 148 -37.59 -37.24 -3.77
CA CYS A 148 -37.70 -36.87 -2.37
C CYS A 148 -37.11 -37.97 -1.49
N SER A 149 -35.97 -37.69 -0.86
CA SER A 149 -35.25 -38.63 0.01
C SER A 149 -36.00 -39.05 1.27
N SER A 150 -37.12 -38.40 1.60
CA SER A 150 -37.94 -38.81 2.76
C SER A 150 -38.96 -39.88 2.42
N CYS A 151 -39.28 -40.09 1.14
CA CYS A 151 -40.24 -41.11 0.69
C CYS A 151 -39.68 -41.96 -0.46
N ASP A 152 -38.41 -41.79 -0.82
CA ASP A 152 -37.72 -42.48 -1.91
C ASP A 152 -38.49 -42.48 -3.24
N GLY A 153 -39.19 -41.37 -3.52
CA GLY A 153 -39.96 -41.22 -4.75
C GLY A 153 -41.38 -41.77 -4.72
N SER A 154 -41.78 -42.51 -3.67
CA SER A 154 -43.12 -43.08 -3.55
C SER A 154 -44.23 -42.05 -3.29
N GLY A 155 -43.86 -40.87 -2.79
CA GLY A 155 -44.82 -39.86 -2.32
C GLY A 155 -45.45 -40.19 -0.96
N GLN A 156 -45.12 -41.33 -0.34
CA GLN A 156 -45.69 -41.75 0.92
C GLN A 156 -44.62 -42.20 1.92
N VAL A 157 -44.85 -41.95 3.21
CA VAL A 157 -44.03 -42.46 4.31
C VAL A 157 -44.94 -43.19 5.27
N LYS A 158 -44.77 -44.51 5.41
CA LYS A 158 -45.62 -45.38 6.25
C LYS A 158 -47.13 -45.20 5.95
N LEU A 159 -47.50 -45.30 4.66
CA LEU A 159 -48.89 -45.15 4.17
C LEU A 159 -49.52 -43.76 4.37
N LYS A 160 -48.74 -42.76 4.79
CA LYS A 160 -49.20 -41.36 4.90
C LYS A 160 -48.58 -40.50 3.79
N PRO A 161 -49.31 -39.51 3.26
CA PRO A 161 -48.77 -38.46 2.41
C PRO A 161 -47.43 -37.91 2.92
N CYS A 162 -46.39 -37.92 2.08
CA CYS A 162 -45.12 -37.30 2.43
C CYS A 162 -45.27 -35.78 2.45
N SER A 163 -45.11 -35.16 3.62
CA SER A 163 -45.28 -33.70 3.80
C SER A 163 -44.23 -32.87 3.07
N LYS A 164 -43.01 -33.39 2.90
CA LYS A 164 -41.92 -32.64 2.24
C LYS A 164 -42.14 -32.45 0.76
N CYS A 165 -42.70 -33.44 0.07
CA CYS A 165 -42.96 -33.39 -1.37
C CYS A 165 -44.45 -33.27 -1.70
N SER A 166 -45.30 -33.08 -0.69
CA SER A 166 -46.76 -33.02 -0.83
C SER A 166 -47.31 -34.16 -1.68
N SER A 167 -46.92 -35.39 -1.34
CA SER A 167 -47.29 -36.63 -2.06
C SER A 167 -46.77 -36.79 -3.49
N SER A 168 -46.05 -35.83 -4.06
CA SER A 168 -45.58 -35.94 -5.45
C SER A 168 -44.45 -36.94 -5.64
N GLY A 169 -43.74 -37.31 -4.58
CA GLY A 169 -42.50 -38.10 -4.65
C GLY A 169 -41.27 -37.30 -5.08
N TYR A 170 -41.42 -36.04 -5.50
CA TYR A 170 -40.33 -35.22 -6.05
C TYR A 170 -40.27 -33.83 -5.40
N LEU A 171 -39.07 -33.25 -5.38
CA LEU A 171 -38.83 -31.87 -4.95
C LEU A 171 -38.34 -31.06 -6.14
N SER A 172 -38.87 -29.85 -6.32
CA SER A 172 -38.36 -28.92 -7.33
C SER A 172 -36.87 -28.65 -7.12
N CYS A 173 -36.09 -28.71 -8.20
CA CYS A 173 -34.66 -28.42 -8.10
C CYS A 173 -34.45 -26.91 -7.91
N SER A 174 -33.93 -26.51 -6.75
CA SER A 174 -33.66 -25.10 -6.42
C SER A 174 -32.59 -24.44 -7.29
N LYS A 175 -31.73 -25.23 -7.96
CA LYS A 175 -30.65 -24.72 -8.82
C LYS A 175 -31.13 -24.29 -10.21
N CYS A 176 -32.13 -24.97 -10.78
CA CYS A 176 -32.67 -24.67 -12.11
C CYS A 176 -34.13 -24.24 -12.08
N LEU A 177 -34.74 -24.12 -10.90
CA LEU A 177 -36.14 -23.70 -10.72
C LEU A 177 -37.09 -24.49 -11.64
N THR A 178 -36.96 -25.82 -11.65
CA THR A 178 -37.75 -26.76 -12.47
C THR A 178 -37.47 -26.81 -13.97
N SER A 179 -36.66 -25.91 -14.54
CA SER A 179 -36.39 -25.92 -15.99
C SER A 179 -35.52 -27.10 -16.45
N GLY A 180 -34.86 -27.78 -15.51
CA GLY A 180 -33.87 -28.82 -15.81
C GLY A 180 -32.55 -28.28 -16.39
N ASN A 181 -32.49 -26.99 -16.72
CA ASN A 181 -31.36 -26.38 -17.42
C ASN A 181 -30.80 -25.20 -16.61
N ILE A 182 -29.50 -24.97 -16.74
CA ILE A 182 -28.83 -23.80 -16.17
C ILE A 182 -28.16 -23.02 -17.29
N LEU A 183 -28.23 -21.71 -17.19
CA LEU A 183 -27.46 -20.79 -18.00
C LEU A 183 -26.08 -20.64 -17.34
N GLN A 184 -25.03 -21.03 -18.05
CA GLN A 184 -23.66 -20.71 -17.65
C GLN A 184 -23.22 -19.47 -18.43
N ARG A 185 -22.54 -18.55 -17.78
CA ARG A 185 -21.86 -17.43 -18.42
C ARG A 185 -20.51 -17.20 -17.76
N THR A 186 -19.59 -16.64 -18.51
CA THR A 186 -18.29 -16.29 -18.00
C THR A 186 -18.31 -14.84 -17.53
N GLU A 187 -17.87 -14.61 -16.30
CA GLU A 187 -17.69 -13.27 -15.74
C GLU A 187 -16.21 -13.00 -15.53
N MET A 188 -15.76 -11.83 -15.97
CA MET A 188 -14.49 -11.28 -15.54
C MET A 188 -14.70 -10.54 -14.23
N HIS A 189 -13.99 -10.97 -13.21
CA HIS A 189 -13.89 -10.29 -11.94
C HIS A 189 -12.67 -9.37 -11.97
N CYS A 190 -12.87 -8.14 -11.50
CA CYS A 190 -11.85 -7.12 -11.45
C CYS A 190 -11.74 -6.58 -10.02
N LYS A 191 -10.65 -6.89 -9.33
CA LYS A 191 -10.34 -6.36 -7.99
C LYS A 191 -9.42 -5.14 -8.15
N ARG A 192 -9.87 -3.99 -7.69
CA ARG A 192 -9.08 -2.75 -7.62
C ARG A 192 -8.78 -2.39 -6.19
N TYR A 193 -7.56 -1.93 -5.94
CA TYR A 193 -7.15 -1.45 -4.64
C TYR A 193 -6.01 -0.46 -4.78
N THR A 194 -5.89 0.45 -3.82
CA THR A 194 -4.79 1.41 -3.78
C THR A 194 -3.82 1.05 -2.68
N LEU A 195 -2.53 1.01 -3.03
CA LEU A 195 -1.44 1.01 -2.06
C LEU A 195 -1.00 2.46 -1.83
N HIS A 196 -0.77 2.80 -0.58
CA HIS A 196 -0.33 4.12 -0.16
C HIS A 196 0.90 3.98 0.72
N SER A 197 1.97 4.70 0.39
CA SER A 197 3.17 4.77 1.21
C SER A 197 3.64 6.20 1.32
N VAL A 198 3.96 6.61 2.55
CA VAL A 198 4.60 7.89 2.83
C VAL A 198 6.01 7.62 3.33
N THR A 199 6.98 8.40 2.87
CA THR A 199 8.38 8.30 3.27
C THR A 199 8.99 9.66 3.45
N TYR A 200 9.91 9.77 4.40
CA TYR A 200 10.71 10.96 4.65
C TYR A 200 12.19 10.64 4.45
N PRO A 201 12.75 10.90 3.26
CA PRO A 201 14.15 10.61 2.99
C PRO A 201 15.06 11.41 3.93
N LYS A 202 15.93 10.72 4.68
CA LYS A 202 16.73 11.33 5.77
C LYS A 202 17.79 12.33 5.28
N ASN A 203 18.31 12.12 4.07
CA ASN A 203 19.51 12.78 3.53
C ASN A 203 19.31 13.35 2.14
N THR A 204 18.31 14.20 1.95
CA THR A 204 18.20 14.93 0.70
C THR A 204 19.16 16.10 0.72
N PHE A 205 20.38 15.86 0.21
CA PHE A 205 21.23 16.86 -0.44
C PHE A 205 20.52 17.41 -1.69
N LEU A 206 19.27 17.86 -1.56
CA LEU A 206 18.59 18.52 -2.66
C LEU A 206 19.24 19.90 -2.79
N PRO A 207 19.73 20.29 -3.98
CA PRO A 207 20.33 21.61 -4.16
C PRO A 207 19.40 22.71 -3.66
N ASP A 208 19.93 23.79 -3.09
CA ASP A 208 19.13 24.89 -2.52
C ASP A 208 18.14 25.50 -3.51
N LYS A 209 18.42 25.40 -4.82
CA LYS A 209 17.51 25.81 -5.89
C LYS A 209 16.27 24.91 -5.99
N CYS A 210 16.42 23.59 -5.79
CA CYS A 210 15.29 22.66 -5.68
C CYS A 210 14.45 22.96 -4.42
N ILE A 211 15.11 23.34 -3.32
CA ILE A 211 14.49 23.69 -2.04
C ILE A 211 13.68 25.00 -2.14
N LYS A 212 14.20 26.01 -2.84
CA LYS A 212 13.54 27.33 -2.99
C LYS A 212 12.32 27.28 -3.91
N ASN A 213 12.25 26.32 -4.84
CA ASN A 213 11.18 26.21 -5.85
C ASN A 213 10.09 25.18 -5.52
N SER A 214 10.24 24.40 -4.45
CA SER A 214 9.30 23.34 -4.07
C SER A 214 8.06 23.90 -3.34
N ASN A 215 7.17 24.59 -4.05
CA ASN A 215 5.89 25.07 -3.52
C ASN A 215 4.80 23.97 -3.51
N GLY A 216 5.13 22.77 -3.03
CA GLY A 216 4.17 21.65 -2.99
C GLY A 216 3.70 21.20 -4.39
N LYS A 217 4.59 21.21 -5.38
CA LYS A 217 4.27 20.73 -6.73
C LYS A 217 3.89 19.24 -6.68
N ASN A 218 2.67 18.93 -7.10
CA ASN A 218 2.27 17.56 -7.38
C ASN A 218 3.04 17.07 -8.61
N LEU A 219 3.91 16.08 -8.44
CA LEU A 219 4.53 15.39 -9.57
C LEU A 219 3.52 14.34 -10.07
N PHE A 220 2.54 14.77 -10.86
CA PHE A 220 1.57 13.84 -11.40
C PHE A 220 2.21 12.97 -12.47
N PHE A 221 2.17 11.66 -12.26
CA PHE A 221 2.34 10.68 -13.30
C PHE A 221 1.01 9.96 -13.45
N GLU A 222 0.45 9.96 -14.65
CA GLU A 222 -0.69 9.15 -15.02
C GLU A 222 -0.25 8.45 -16.28
N ASP A 223 0.26 7.24 -16.09
CA ASP A 223 0.71 6.39 -17.18
C ASP A 223 -0.10 5.10 -17.08
N ASP A 224 -0.99 4.88 -18.05
CA ASP A 224 -1.79 3.66 -18.20
C ASP A 224 -0.90 2.57 -18.80
N VAL A 225 0.16 2.19 -18.09
CA VAL A 225 1.09 1.17 -18.60
C VAL A 225 0.57 -0.21 -18.23
N LEU A 226 0.39 -1.07 -19.23
CA LEU A 226 0.12 -2.49 -19.03
C LEU A 226 1.43 -3.17 -18.64
N TYR A 227 1.59 -3.48 -17.35
CA TYR A 227 2.77 -4.18 -16.84
C TYR A 227 2.57 -5.69 -16.91
N GLU A 228 3.26 -6.34 -17.84
CA GLU A 228 3.43 -7.79 -17.87
C GLU A 228 4.89 -8.11 -17.51
N ASN A 229 5.07 -9.14 -16.69
CA ASN A 229 6.34 -9.47 -16.05
C ASN A 229 7.48 -9.59 -17.07
N GLU A 230 8.56 -8.82 -16.91
CA GLU A 230 9.94 -9.35 -16.74
C GLU A 230 11.08 -8.33 -16.91
N SER A 231 10.86 -7.09 -17.33
CA SER A 231 11.97 -6.12 -17.38
C SER A 231 11.50 -4.69 -17.13
N PHE A 232 11.88 -4.19 -15.94
CA PHE A 232 11.48 -2.89 -15.42
C PHE A 232 12.58 -1.87 -15.63
N TRP A 233 12.28 -0.87 -16.46
CA TRP A 233 12.65 0.50 -16.16
C TRP A 233 11.32 1.24 -16.14
N LEU A 234 10.85 1.71 -14.98
CA LEU A 234 9.95 2.86 -15.00
C LEU A 234 10.61 3.84 -15.96
N ASN A 235 9.88 4.38 -16.92
CA ASN A 235 10.38 5.45 -17.77
C ASN A 235 10.48 6.72 -16.90
N PHE A 236 11.41 6.67 -15.95
CA PHE A 236 11.82 7.76 -15.09
C PHE A 236 12.41 8.88 -15.93
N ASP A 237 12.68 8.67 -17.21
CA ASP A 237 13.10 9.75 -18.10
C ASP A 237 11.96 10.78 -18.25
N SER A 238 10.69 10.37 -18.11
CA SER A 238 9.56 11.31 -17.95
C SER A 238 9.57 11.99 -16.57
N LEU A 239 10.07 11.31 -15.53
CA LEU A 239 10.36 11.91 -14.23
C LEU A 239 11.55 12.89 -14.30
N GLU A 240 12.57 12.68 -15.14
CA GLU A 240 13.74 13.57 -15.27
C GLU A 240 13.37 14.97 -15.80
N SER A 241 12.33 15.04 -16.64
CA SER A 241 11.80 16.34 -17.09
C SER A 241 11.10 17.15 -15.98
N LEU A 242 10.65 16.49 -14.91
CA LEU A 242 9.77 17.03 -13.86
C LEU A 242 10.47 17.14 -12.49
N ILE A 243 11.25 16.13 -12.14
CA ILE A 243 12.31 16.12 -11.15
C ILE A 243 13.51 16.76 -11.86
N ILE A 244 13.53 18.10 -11.83
CA ILE A 244 14.63 19.01 -12.15
C ILE A 244 15.92 18.26 -12.52
N GLU A 245 16.50 18.54 -13.69
CA GLU A 245 17.78 18.01 -14.22
C GLU A 245 18.97 18.00 -13.21
N GLU A 246 18.80 18.62 -12.04
CA GLU A 246 19.76 18.75 -10.95
C GLU A 246 19.45 17.88 -9.71
N SER A 247 18.44 17.00 -9.74
CA SER A 247 18.21 16.09 -8.59
C SER A 247 19.36 15.10 -8.46
N PRO A 248 19.95 14.93 -7.27
CA PRO A 248 21.02 13.94 -7.07
C PRO A 248 20.52 12.55 -7.47
N HIS A 249 21.35 11.80 -8.20
CA HIS A 249 21.06 10.41 -8.59
C HIS A 249 20.62 9.52 -7.41
N ASP A 250 21.01 9.86 -6.19
CA ASP A 250 20.66 9.12 -4.98
C ASP A 250 19.19 9.28 -4.57
N PHE A 251 18.55 10.40 -4.88
CA PHE A 251 17.13 10.61 -4.56
C PHE A 251 16.21 9.72 -5.41
N ARG A 252 16.53 9.58 -6.70
CA ARG A 252 15.85 8.64 -7.60
C ARG A 252 15.95 7.21 -7.07
N LYS A 253 17.15 6.77 -6.68
CA LYS A 253 17.35 5.44 -6.09
C LYS A 253 16.53 5.22 -4.83
N ILE A 254 16.36 6.25 -3.99
CA ILE A 254 15.52 6.17 -2.78
C ILE A 254 14.05 5.97 -3.18
N ILE A 255 13.51 6.76 -4.10
CA ILE A 255 12.11 6.63 -4.55
C ILE A 255 11.89 5.28 -5.22
N GLU A 256 12.81 4.85 -6.09
CA GLU A 256 12.77 3.54 -6.74
C GLU A 256 12.75 2.39 -5.74
N LYS A 257 13.66 2.44 -4.76
CA LYS A 257 13.72 1.44 -3.69
C LYS A 257 12.42 1.43 -2.89
N GLN A 258 11.92 2.59 -2.51
CA GLN A 258 10.64 2.72 -1.78
C GLN A 258 9.47 2.15 -2.58
N PHE A 259 9.38 2.47 -3.86
CA PHE A 259 8.35 1.93 -4.74
C PHE A 259 8.45 0.40 -4.86
N LYS A 260 9.66 -0.12 -5.05
CA LYS A 260 9.92 -1.56 -5.09
C LYS A 260 9.50 -2.25 -3.79
N ASP A 261 9.99 -1.76 -2.66
CA ASP A 261 9.78 -2.38 -1.35
C ASP A 261 8.32 -2.28 -0.88
N ASN A 262 7.66 -1.14 -1.12
CA ASN A 262 6.32 -0.90 -0.60
C ASN A 262 5.18 -1.22 -1.55
N HIS A 263 5.43 -1.29 -2.86
CA HIS A 263 4.38 -1.51 -3.85
C HIS A 263 4.63 -2.77 -4.67
N LEU A 264 5.77 -2.88 -5.36
CA LEU A 264 6.03 -4.02 -6.26
C LEU A 264 6.21 -5.34 -5.50
N ASN A 265 6.99 -5.34 -4.42
CA ASN A 265 7.23 -6.56 -3.64
C ASN A 265 5.98 -7.05 -2.89
N LYS A 266 4.96 -6.19 -2.73
CA LYS A 266 3.67 -6.54 -2.09
C LYS A 266 2.61 -6.95 -3.13
N MET A 267 2.94 -6.91 -4.40
CA MET A 267 2.03 -7.17 -5.51
C MET A 267 1.75 -8.68 -5.64
N GLU A 268 0.47 -9.06 -5.68
CA GLU A 268 0.10 -10.45 -5.97
C GLU A 268 0.44 -10.78 -7.44
N LYS A 269 0.84 -12.03 -7.73
CA LYS A 269 0.93 -12.53 -9.10
C LYS A 269 -0.37 -12.22 -9.87
N SER A 270 -0.24 -11.85 -11.15
CA SER A 270 -1.31 -11.41 -12.06
C SER A 270 -2.03 -10.10 -11.71
N THR A 271 -1.53 -9.35 -10.72
CA THR A 271 -1.93 -7.94 -10.57
C THR A 271 -1.28 -7.13 -11.70
N ARG A 272 -1.87 -6.00 -12.05
CA ARG A 272 -1.34 -4.99 -12.95
C ARG A 272 -1.37 -3.65 -12.22
N ILE A 273 -0.33 -2.83 -12.38
CA ILE A 273 -0.40 -1.43 -11.95
C ILE A 273 -1.19 -0.68 -13.01
N ARG A 274 -2.18 0.12 -12.58
CA ARG A 274 -2.98 0.97 -13.47
C ARG A 274 -2.55 2.42 -13.41
N ARG A 275 -2.15 2.88 -12.23
CA ARG A 275 -1.76 4.27 -12.02
C ARG A 275 -0.78 4.37 -10.86
N VAL A 276 0.26 5.19 -11.02
CA VAL A 276 1.16 5.55 -9.93
C VAL A 276 1.18 7.06 -9.80
N LYS A 277 0.71 7.59 -8.66
CA LYS A 277 0.84 9.01 -8.32
C LYS A 277 1.92 9.16 -7.26
N CYS A 278 2.97 9.91 -7.54
CA CYS A 278 4.04 10.23 -6.60
C CYS A 278 3.99 11.74 -6.29
N THR A 279 3.88 12.13 -5.03
CA THR A 279 3.86 13.54 -4.64
C THR A 279 5.04 13.82 -3.74
N ILE A 280 5.81 14.85 -4.07
CA ILE A 280 6.96 15.25 -3.26
C ILE A 280 6.67 16.62 -2.69
N GLN A 281 6.71 16.72 -1.37
CA GLN A 281 6.39 17.94 -0.66
C GLN A 281 7.53 18.33 0.23
N ARG A 282 7.85 19.62 0.23
CA ARG A 282 8.71 20.21 1.24
C ARG A 282 7.94 20.23 2.56
N VAL A 283 8.56 19.72 3.61
CA VAL A 283 8.01 19.68 4.97
C VAL A 283 9.05 20.18 5.95
N ASP A 284 8.62 20.85 7.01
CA ASP A 284 9.51 21.19 8.10
C ASP A 284 9.71 19.93 8.95
N VAL A 285 10.98 19.66 9.25
CA VAL A 285 11.42 18.57 10.11
C VAL A 285 11.97 19.20 11.37
N VAL A 286 11.46 18.73 12.50
CA VAL A 286 11.95 19.17 13.80
C VAL A 286 12.70 18.02 14.43
N ASP A 287 14.00 18.20 14.57
CA ASP A 287 14.86 17.29 15.32
C ASP A 287 14.79 17.73 16.80
N ILE A 288 14.32 16.84 17.68
CA ILE A 288 14.19 17.13 19.11
C ILE A 288 15.04 16.17 19.90
N ASP A 289 16.03 16.72 20.60
CA ASP A 289 16.84 15.98 21.55
C ASP A 289 16.16 16.00 22.91
N TYR A 290 15.92 14.81 23.46
CA TYR A 290 15.41 14.64 24.80
C TYR A 290 16.49 14.04 25.69
N HIS A 291 16.46 14.46 26.94
CA HIS A 291 17.07 13.79 28.06
C HIS A 291 16.03 12.88 28.68
N ALA A 292 16.19 11.56 28.59
CA ALA A 292 15.45 10.64 29.45
C ALA A 292 15.88 10.93 30.90
N GLY A 293 14.95 10.91 31.86
CA GLY A 293 15.31 10.99 33.28
C GLY A 293 16.38 9.95 33.68
N ASP A 294 16.99 10.11 34.85
CA ASP A 294 18.00 9.19 35.36
C ASP A 294 17.42 7.78 35.57
N TYR A 295 17.47 6.95 34.53
CA TYR A 295 16.99 5.58 34.62
C TYR A 295 17.99 4.72 35.38
N THR A 296 17.62 4.30 36.60
CA THR A 296 18.35 3.25 37.30
C THR A 296 17.86 1.89 36.83
N ASN A 297 18.62 1.24 35.97
CA ASN A 297 18.40 -0.18 35.72
C ASN A 297 18.66 -0.93 37.03
N LYS A 298 17.67 -1.67 37.55
CA LYS A 298 17.77 -2.39 38.83
C LYS A 298 18.96 -3.36 38.90
N THR A 299 19.55 -3.72 37.75
CA THR A 299 20.68 -4.66 37.67
C THR A 299 22.02 -4.02 37.32
N ASN A 300 22.07 -2.72 36.99
CA ASN A 300 23.31 -2.06 36.57
C ASN A 300 23.45 -0.69 37.24
N THR A 301 24.45 -0.56 38.12
CA THR A 301 24.71 0.63 38.94
C THR A 301 25.27 1.83 38.16
N GLN A 302 25.47 1.71 36.85
CA GLN A 302 25.86 2.85 36.01
C GLN A 302 24.64 3.71 35.64
N LYS A 303 24.47 4.80 36.38
CA LYS A 303 23.60 5.92 35.99
C LYS A 303 24.30 6.71 34.88
N GLY A 304 23.95 6.44 33.63
CA GLY A 304 24.35 7.25 32.49
C GLY A 304 23.15 8.04 31.98
N PRO A 305 23.28 9.35 31.69
CA PRO A 305 22.23 10.09 31.03
C PRO A 305 21.97 9.48 29.65
N THR A 306 20.72 9.10 29.38
CA THR A 306 20.33 8.55 28.07
C THR A 306 19.68 9.67 27.27
N THR A 307 20.43 10.23 26.32
CA THR A 307 19.90 11.19 25.36
C THR A 307 19.43 10.49 24.10
N PHE A 308 18.29 10.90 23.56
CA PHE A 308 17.79 10.39 22.28
C PHE A 308 17.16 11.51 21.46
N THR A 309 17.21 11.38 20.14
CA THR A 309 16.64 12.33 19.19
C THR A 309 15.41 11.74 18.53
N PHE A 310 14.26 12.41 18.61
CA PHE A 310 13.09 12.08 17.79
C PHE A 310 12.94 13.07 16.64
N LEU A 311 12.47 12.55 15.51
CA LEU A 311 12.11 13.35 14.34
C LEU A 311 10.61 13.56 14.31
N LEU A 312 10.19 14.83 14.32
CA LEU A 312 8.81 15.20 14.05
C LEU A 312 8.68 15.69 12.61
N TYR A 313 7.67 15.16 11.93
CA TYR A 313 7.29 15.59 10.59
C TYR A 313 5.84 16.09 10.63
N GLY A 314 5.54 17.16 9.88
CA GLY A 314 4.15 17.63 9.76
C GLY A 314 3.98 18.83 8.85
N ARG A 315 2.81 18.91 8.19
CA ARG A 315 2.39 20.12 7.46
C ARG A 315 1.90 21.18 8.46
N GLY A 316 2.76 22.14 8.77
CA GLY A 316 2.47 23.13 9.80
C GLY A 316 2.31 22.44 11.15
N LEU A 317 3.42 22.33 11.88
CA LEU A 317 3.58 21.63 13.17
C LEU A 317 2.50 21.95 14.22
N LYS A 318 1.72 23.02 14.02
CA LYS A 318 0.58 23.43 14.83
C LYS A 318 -0.67 22.57 14.64
N SER A 319 -0.84 21.86 13.51
CA SER A 319 -2.12 21.21 13.18
C SER A 319 -2.19 19.72 13.51
N ASN A 320 -1.13 18.92 13.22
CA ASN A 320 -1.07 17.49 13.59
C ASN A 320 0.33 16.87 13.34
N PRO A 321 1.32 17.08 14.22
CA PRO A 321 2.64 16.48 14.07
C PRO A 321 2.63 14.96 14.33
N GLU A 322 3.36 14.21 13.52
CA GLU A 322 3.58 12.77 13.69
C GLU A 322 5.03 12.49 14.08
N ILE A 323 5.24 11.61 15.07
CA ILE A 323 6.57 11.10 15.41
C ILE A 323 6.93 9.99 14.43
N TYR A 324 8.08 10.13 13.78
CA TYR A 324 8.69 9.06 13.01
C TYR A 324 9.94 8.58 13.75
N GLU A 325 9.96 7.29 14.05
CA GLU A 325 11.18 6.66 14.52
C GLU A 325 12.18 6.63 13.37
N ASN A 326 13.37 7.16 13.63
CA ASN A 326 14.51 6.75 12.84
C ASN A 326 14.74 5.26 13.10
N ASP A 327 14.86 4.46 12.04
CA ASP A 327 15.54 3.15 12.06
C ASP A 327 17.04 3.33 12.38
N TYR A 328 17.39 4.05 13.43
CA TYR A 328 18.66 3.76 14.08
C TYR A 328 18.49 2.35 14.67
N PRO A 329 19.44 1.43 14.46
CA PRO A 329 19.53 0.27 15.32
C PRO A 329 19.83 0.81 16.73
N LEU A 330 18.79 1.19 17.48
CA LEU A 330 18.81 1.18 18.92
C LEU A 330 19.10 -0.27 19.24
N ASN A 331 20.37 -0.58 19.53
CA ASN A 331 20.93 -1.92 19.75
C ASN A 331 19.81 -2.92 20.05
N THR A 332 19.30 -3.55 18.99
CA THR A 332 18.19 -4.47 19.13
C THR A 332 18.75 -5.63 19.93
N CYS A 333 18.09 -5.96 21.04
CA CYS A 333 18.39 -7.19 21.76
C CYS A 333 18.47 -8.31 20.72
N GLY A 334 19.61 -9.02 20.67
CA GLY A 334 19.94 -10.04 19.68
C GLY A 334 19.07 -11.30 19.72
N CYS A 335 17.77 -11.16 19.92
CA CYS A 335 16.79 -12.24 19.87
C CYS A 335 16.27 -12.41 18.45
N LEU A 336 17.09 -13.00 17.58
CA LEU A 336 16.64 -13.51 16.29
C LEU A 336 15.79 -14.78 16.52
N GLY A 337 14.49 -14.72 16.21
CA GLY A 337 13.78 -15.89 15.67
C GLY A 337 12.78 -16.65 16.55
N HIS A 338 12.54 -16.31 17.82
CA HIS A 338 11.48 -16.96 18.60
C HIS A 338 10.65 -15.96 19.41
N THR A 339 9.34 -16.22 19.49
CA THR A 339 8.34 -15.49 20.27
C THR A 339 8.93 -14.92 21.56
N CYS A 340 9.08 -13.60 21.61
CA CYS A 340 9.67 -12.90 22.74
C CYS A 340 8.77 -13.05 23.98
N ALA A 341 9.02 -14.11 24.75
CA ALA A 341 8.42 -14.35 26.06
C ALA A 341 9.18 -13.61 27.19
N CYS A 342 9.84 -12.48 26.87
CA CYS A 342 10.49 -11.66 27.88
C CYS A 342 9.47 -10.77 28.58
N ARG A 343 8.75 -11.35 29.55
CA ARG A 343 7.88 -10.60 30.46
C ARG A 343 8.63 -9.82 31.55
N SER A 344 9.97 -9.79 31.59
CA SER A 344 10.65 -9.06 32.67
C SER A 344 12.13 -8.66 32.56
N ARG A 345 12.98 -9.13 31.62
CA ARG A 345 14.45 -8.96 31.86
C ARG A 345 15.42 -8.61 30.72
N CYS A 346 15.02 -8.41 29.46
CA CYS A 346 16.01 -8.15 28.38
C CYS A 346 15.65 -7.04 27.36
N CYS A 347 14.84 -6.04 27.71
CA CYS A 347 14.69 -4.86 26.86
C CYS A 347 15.63 -3.74 27.35
N SER A 348 16.76 -3.60 26.68
CA SER A 348 17.57 -2.37 26.63
C SER A 348 17.57 -1.96 25.16
N ILE A 349 17.30 -0.74 24.71
CA ILE A 349 17.32 0.59 25.34
C ILE A 349 15.97 1.27 25.05
N PHE A 350 15.12 1.29 26.07
CA PHE A 350 14.23 2.38 26.48
C PHE A 350 13.75 2.07 27.91
#